data_AF-A0A1I5IA91-F1
#
_entry.id   AF-A0A1I5IA91-F1
#
_cell.length_a   1.000
_cell.length_b   1.000
_cell.length_c   1.000
_cell.angle_alpha   90.00
_cell.angle_beta   90.00
_cell.angle_gamma   90.00
#
_symmetry.space_group_name_H-M   'P 1'
#
loop_
_entity.id
_entity.type
_entity.pdbx_description
1 polymer ?
#
loop_
_entity_poly.entity_id
_entity_poly.type
_entity_poly.pdbx_seq_one_letter_code
_entity_poly.pdbx_strand_id
1 'polypeptide(L)'
;MTDLDDHDVRDALARLATRAAPPRGVDTADAAIALSRRQRRTRVAWAGGAVVLAVLAGAVPALLPDAGPVPGQTATESTQQATQEPAPALTDLPARGSLAGDGEFLAGVAAIEWSAPLGLNGAALTPTASSRQVLFAGDLPGGRRWALVVGEDAGQGVSAWFGGPAGAAPADLALLAPPERFSADEPVALLDGTGAAPLLVVVARPGDGARWSSGSIRFDDGSIDRLWTDLPGGDGVFVAEVDPPAYDGADIVEVAATGRSALLRGVPRTDGSPSRPALPVAWVQVSATTDPALRDRLTACLLPEGFTVSTVAGGDVQYGYPDQPGRRSDVELAQIQAGYDAVLTECLRRVSTGD
;
A
#
# COMPACT_ATOMS: atom_id res chain seq x y z
N MET A 1 22.90 14.62 24.87
CA MET A 1 22.94 15.04 23.46
C MET A 1 24.35 14.77 23.00
N THR A 2 24.58 13.57 22.47
CA THR A 2 25.93 13.01 22.24
C THR A 2 26.57 13.72 21.05
N ASP A 3 27.71 14.33 21.31
CA ASP A 3 28.62 14.90 20.32
C ASP A 3 29.19 13.71 19.53
N LEU A 4 28.64 13.46 18.34
CA LEU A 4 29.16 12.46 17.41
C LEU A 4 30.45 13.04 16.83
N ASP A 5 31.58 12.60 17.35
CA ASP A 5 32.91 13.04 16.91
C ASP A 5 33.04 12.89 15.39
N ASP A 6 33.61 13.90 14.73
CA ASP A 6 33.85 13.93 13.27
C ASP A 6 34.68 12.70 12.80
N HIS A 7 35.41 12.07 13.71
CA HIS A 7 36.10 10.79 13.49
C HIS A 7 35.15 9.61 13.28
N ASP A 8 34.06 9.52 14.06
CA ASP A 8 33.09 8.42 13.94
C ASP A 8 32.34 8.47 12.61
N VAL A 9 32.06 9.68 12.12
CA VAL A 9 31.44 9.90 10.81
C VAL A 9 32.40 9.49 9.69
N ARG A 10 33.69 9.87 9.77
CA ARG A 10 34.69 9.46 8.77
C ARG A 10 34.89 7.95 8.74
N ASP A 11 34.96 7.31 9.91
CA ASP A 11 35.11 5.86 10.01
C ASP A 11 33.86 5.13 9.50
N ALA A 12 32.67 5.63 9.80
CA ALA A 12 31.42 5.10 9.27
C ALA A 12 31.39 5.20 7.73
N LEU A 13 31.77 6.35 7.16
CA LEU A 13 31.82 6.57 5.71
C LEU A 13 32.89 5.69 5.03
N ALA A 14 34.07 5.55 5.62
CA ALA A 14 35.13 4.70 5.10
C ALA A 14 34.72 3.22 5.07
N ARG A 15 34.04 2.74 6.12
CA ARG A 15 33.46 1.37 6.20
C ARG A 15 32.31 1.14 5.22
N LEU A 16 31.59 2.19 4.82
CA LEU A 16 30.53 2.14 3.81
C LEU A 16 31.13 2.10 2.40
N ALA A 17 32.17 2.90 2.16
CA ALA A 17 32.90 2.93 0.90
C ALA A 17 33.59 1.59 0.58
N THR A 18 34.09 0.87 1.60
CA THR A 18 34.68 -0.47 1.40
C THR A 18 33.64 -1.57 1.12
N ARG A 19 32.38 -1.37 1.52
CA ARG A 19 31.28 -2.32 1.26
C ARG A 19 30.54 -2.04 -0.05
N ALA A 20 30.67 -0.83 -0.60
CA ALA A 20 30.11 -0.51 -1.90
C ALA A 20 30.90 -1.23 -3.00
N ALA A 21 30.22 -2.05 -3.80
CA ALA A 21 30.80 -2.66 -4.99
C ALA A 21 31.32 -1.58 -5.96
N PRO A 22 32.36 -1.85 -6.77
CA PRO A 22 32.90 -0.87 -7.70
C PRO A 22 31.79 -0.33 -8.64
N PRO A 23 31.81 0.98 -8.95
CA PRO A 23 30.74 1.61 -9.71
C PRO A 23 30.58 0.94 -11.07
N ARG A 24 29.35 0.50 -11.36
CA ARG A 24 28.96 -0.04 -12.66
C ARG A 24 28.74 1.14 -13.61
N GLY A 25 29.82 1.64 -14.21
CA GLY A 25 29.80 2.60 -15.32
C GLY A 25 29.45 4.05 -14.95
N VAL A 26 29.66 4.94 -15.92
CA VAL A 26 29.45 6.39 -15.82
C VAL A 26 27.99 6.79 -15.52
N ASP A 27 27.02 5.94 -15.86
CA ASP A 27 25.59 6.21 -15.68
C ASP A 27 25.14 6.23 -14.21
N THR A 28 25.86 5.55 -13.31
CA THR A 28 25.51 5.54 -11.88
C THR A 28 25.85 6.84 -11.17
N ALA A 29 26.91 7.54 -11.59
CA ALA A 29 27.28 8.85 -11.06
C ALA A 29 26.24 9.91 -11.47
N ASP A 30 25.79 9.89 -12.72
CA ASP A 30 24.79 10.84 -13.22
C ASP A 30 23.41 10.61 -12.58
N ALA A 31 23.01 9.36 -12.36
CA ALA A 31 21.79 9.03 -11.63
C ALA A 31 21.82 9.51 -10.16
N ALA A 32 22.95 9.35 -9.47
CA ALA A 32 23.13 9.83 -8.11
C ALA A 32 23.11 11.37 -8.03
N ILE A 33 23.76 12.05 -8.99
CA ILE A 33 23.74 13.51 -9.10
C ILE A 33 22.32 14.02 -9.39
N ALA A 34 21.57 13.37 -10.28
CA ALA A 34 20.19 13.73 -10.59
C ALA A 34 19.28 13.57 -9.35
N LEU A 35 19.41 12.48 -8.59
CA LEU A 35 18.64 12.24 -7.37
C LEU A 35 18.95 13.28 -6.29
N SER A 36 20.24 13.58 -6.06
CA SER A 36 20.65 14.60 -5.07
C SER A 36 20.12 15.99 -5.41
N ARG A 37 20.14 16.38 -6.69
CA ARG A 37 19.58 17.66 -7.16
C ARG A 37 18.07 17.73 -6.95
N ARG A 38 17.34 16.62 -7.16
CA ARG A 38 15.89 16.54 -6.93
C ARG A 38 15.55 16.68 -5.44
N GLN A 39 16.29 16.00 -4.57
CA GLN A 39 16.13 16.10 -3.11
C GLN A 39 16.48 17.49 -2.56
N ARG A 40 17.48 18.17 -3.14
CA ARG A 40 17.84 19.53 -2.73
C ARG A 40 16.74 20.54 -3.08
N ARG A 41 16.10 20.40 -4.24
CA ARG A 41 14.98 21.26 -4.67
C ARG A 41 13.75 21.06 -3.79
N THR A 42 13.43 19.83 -3.38
CA THR A 42 12.33 19.59 -2.45
C THR A 42 12.63 20.17 -1.08
N ARG A 43 13.83 19.99 -0.51
CA ARG A 43 14.17 20.56 0.81
C ARG A 43 14.11 22.10 0.86
N VAL A 44 14.47 22.79 -0.22
CA VAL A 44 14.38 24.27 -0.28
C VAL A 44 12.91 24.75 -0.32
N ALA A 45 11.98 23.97 -0.89
CA ALA A 45 10.57 24.32 -0.92
C ALA A 45 9.91 24.30 0.49
N TRP A 46 10.38 23.44 1.40
CA TRP A 46 9.85 23.36 2.76
C TRP A 46 10.33 24.50 3.67
N ALA A 47 11.51 25.08 3.42
CA ALA A 47 12.01 26.21 4.20
C ALA A 47 11.24 27.53 3.92
N GLY A 48 10.63 27.68 2.74
CA GLY A 48 9.82 28.85 2.39
C GLY A 48 8.42 28.87 3.04
N GLY A 49 7.82 27.69 3.28
CA GLY A 49 6.47 27.57 3.83
C GLY A 49 6.35 28.00 5.30
N ALA A 50 7.39 27.79 6.11
CA ALA A 50 7.37 28.14 7.53
C ALA A 50 7.33 29.67 7.79
N VAL A 51 7.87 30.47 6.87
CA VAL A 51 7.87 31.94 7.00
C VAL A 51 6.50 32.56 6.70
N VAL A 52 5.71 31.95 5.80
CA VAL A 52 4.38 32.45 5.43
C VAL A 52 3.34 32.20 6.53
N LEU A 53 3.41 31.06 7.23
CA LEU A 53 2.52 30.75 8.35
C LEU A 53 2.76 31.67 9.57
N ALA A 54 4.00 32.07 9.82
CA ALA A 54 4.32 33.00 10.91
C ALA A 54 3.78 34.42 10.66
N VAL A 55 3.66 34.85 9.39
CA VAL A 55 3.10 36.17 9.03
C VAL A 55 1.57 36.17 9.06
N LEU A 56 0.92 35.07 8.72
CA LEU A 56 -0.56 34.97 8.74
C LEU A 56 -1.15 34.88 10.16
N ALA A 57 -0.38 34.42 11.15
CA ALA A 57 -0.81 34.39 12.55
C ALA A 57 -0.81 35.78 13.24
N GLY A 58 -0.23 36.81 12.62
CA GLY A 58 -0.05 38.14 13.23
C GLY A 58 -1.14 39.17 12.96
N ALA A 59 -2.15 38.89 12.13
CA ALA A 59 -3.05 39.92 11.61
C ALA A 59 -4.54 39.51 11.55
N VAL A 60 -5.13 39.15 12.69
CA VAL A 60 -6.60 39.12 12.83
C VAL A 60 -7.02 40.16 13.89
N PRO A 61 -7.57 41.31 13.49
CA PRO A 61 -8.17 42.26 14.42
C PRO A 61 -9.50 41.69 14.96
N ALA A 62 -9.66 41.77 16.27
CA ALA A 62 -10.85 41.40 17.01
C ALA A 62 -12.08 42.22 16.59
N LEU A 63 -13.05 41.56 15.98
CA LEU A 63 -14.44 42.01 15.85
C LEU A 63 -15.36 40.81 16.09
N LEU A 64 -15.52 40.44 17.37
CA LEU A 64 -16.63 39.60 17.81
C LEU A 64 -17.52 40.44 18.74
N PRO A 65 -18.85 40.48 18.51
CA PRO A 65 -19.76 41.20 19.38
C PRO A 65 -19.87 40.51 20.74
N ASP A 66 -19.88 41.35 21.76
CA ASP A 66 -19.97 41.04 23.19
C ASP A 66 -21.30 40.32 23.49
N ALA A 67 -21.25 38.99 23.62
CA ALA A 67 -22.35 38.19 24.14
C ALA A 67 -22.17 38.07 25.65
N GLY A 68 -22.96 38.86 26.39
CA GLY A 68 -22.88 38.93 27.84
C GLY A 68 -23.09 37.59 28.56
N PRO A 69 -22.57 37.44 29.78
CA PRO A 69 -22.61 36.18 30.53
C PRO A 69 -24.04 35.83 30.94
N VAL A 70 -24.49 34.63 30.57
CA VAL A 70 -25.70 34.00 31.12
C VAL A 70 -25.33 33.43 32.50
N PRO A 71 -25.89 33.95 33.62
CA PRO A 71 -25.65 33.38 34.93
C PRO A 71 -26.52 32.13 35.10
N GLY A 72 -25.90 30.97 35.33
CA GLY A 72 -26.64 29.78 35.80
C GLY A 72 -26.27 28.43 35.21
N GLN A 73 -25.25 28.33 34.34
CA GLN A 73 -24.70 27.04 33.92
C GLN A 73 -23.27 26.93 34.42
N THR A 74 -23.10 26.31 35.59
CA THR A 74 -21.82 25.77 36.01
C THR A 74 -21.38 24.74 34.97
N ALA A 75 -20.45 25.14 34.11
CA ALA A 75 -19.69 24.23 33.30
C ALA A 75 -18.91 23.33 34.26
N THR A 76 -19.42 22.12 34.50
CA THR A 76 -18.61 21.05 35.05
C THR A 76 -17.54 20.76 34.01
N GLU A 77 -16.35 21.33 34.21
CA GLU A 77 -15.13 20.88 33.55
C GLU A 77 -14.94 19.40 33.92
N SER A 78 -15.55 18.51 33.14
CA SER A 78 -15.21 17.10 33.12
C SER A 78 -13.87 16.95 32.39
N THR A 79 -12.82 17.50 32.99
CA THR A 79 -11.43 17.19 32.69
C THR A 79 -11.08 15.86 33.38
N GLN A 80 -11.90 14.83 33.17
CA GLN A 80 -11.47 13.45 33.38
C GLN A 80 -10.79 13.01 32.08
N GLN A 81 -9.57 13.52 31.92
CA GLN A 81 -8.56 12.91 31.07
C GLN A 81 -8.22 11.59 31.77
N ALA A 82 -9.10 10.59 31.62
CA ALA A 82 -8.82 9.25 32.05
C ALA A 82 -7.54 8.85 31.33
N THR A 83 -6.48 8.59 32.10
CA THR A 83 -5.22 8.07 31.60
C THR A 83 -5.52 6.73 30.95
N GLN A 84 -5.84 6.75 29.66
CA GLN A 84 -6.20 5.57 28.90
C GLN A 84 -4.92 4.77 28.77
N GLU A 85 -4.88 3.61 29.43
CA GLU A 85 -3.75 2.71 29.37
C GLU A 85 -3.44 2.40 27.90
N PRO A 86 -2.16 2.43 27.47
CA PRO A 86 -1.80 2.12 26.10
C PRO A 86 -2.37 0.76 25.72
N ALA A 87 -3.14 0.72 24.63
CA ALA A 87 -3.64 -0.54 24.10
C ALA A 87 -2.43 -1.44 23.75
N PRO A 88 -2.52 -2.76 24.01
CA PRO A 88 -1.43 -3.69 23.68
C PRO A 88 -1.07 -3.63 22.19
N ALA A 89 0.20 -3.85 21.88
CA ALA A 89 0.64 -3.96 20.49
C ALA A 89 0.20 -5.31 19.91
N LEU A 90 0.09 -5.43 18.59
CA LEU A 90 -0.31 -6.68 17.93
C LEU A 90 0.60 -7.86 18.25
N THR A 91 1.88 -7.59 18.46
CA THR A 91 2.92 -8.57 18.85
C THR A 91 2.76 -9.07 20.28
N ASP A 92 2.12 -8.28 21.16
CA ASP A 92 1.89 -8.67 22.56
C ASP A 92 0.67 -9.59 22.70
N LEU A 93 -0.13 -9.70 21.63
CA LEU A 93 -1.35 -10.50 21.61
C LEU A 93 -1.07 -11.95 21.22
N PRO A 94 -1.85 -12.91 21.76
CA PRO A 94 -1.74 -14.31 21.36
C PRO A 94 -2.10 -14.51 19.88
N ALA A 95 -1.70 -15.66 19.31
CA ALA A 95 -2.18 -16.07 18.00
C ALA A 95 -3.72 -16.17 18.01
N ARG A 96 -4.37 -15.80 16.90
CA ARG A 96 -5.83 -15.84 16.73
C ARG A 96 -6.22 -16.70 15.51
N GLY A 97 -7.50 -17.01 15.38
CA GLY A 97 -8.03 -17.87 14.33
C GLY A 97 -8.26 -19.32 14.79
N SER A 98 -8.77 -20.16 13.90
CA SER A 98 -9.22 -21.51 14.26
C SER A 98 -8.09 -22.46 14.68
N LEU A 99 -6.83 -22.13 14.38
CA LEU A 99 -5.64 -22.91 14.72
C LEU A 99 -4.81 -22.26 15.85
N ALA A 100 -5.34 -21.23 16.51
CA ALA A 100 -4.64 -20.54 17.61
C ALA A 100 -4.28 -21.45 18.80
N GLY A 101 -5.02 -22.55 19.00
CA GLY A 101 -4.75 -23.53 20.06
C GLY A 101 -3.76 -24.63 19.67
N ASP A 102 -3.35 -24.72 18.41
CA ASP A 102 -2.46 -25.77 17.91
C ASP A 102 -0.99 -25.33 18.02
N GLY A 103 -0.42 -25.49 19.21
CA GLY A 103 0.95 -25.05 19.49
C GLY A 103 2.02 -25.69 18.61
N GLU A 104 1.83 -26.94 18.17
CA GLU A 104 2.76 -27.63 17.27
C GLU A 104 2.72 -27.01 15.87
N PHE A 105 1.51 -26.77 15.35
CA PHE A 105 1.33 -26.07 14.09
C PHE A 105 1.93 -24.66 14.13
N LEU A 106 1.62 -23.87 15.17
CA LEU A 106 2.13 -22.51 15.30
C LEU A 106 3.67 -22.48 15.36
N ALA A 107 4.29 -23.38 16.13
CA ALA A 107 5.74 -23.50 16.20
C ALA A 107 6.35 -23.89 14.84
N GLY A 108 5.73 -24.84 14.13
CA GLY A 108 6.16 -25.24 12.79
C GLY A 108 6.07 -24.08 11.78
N VAL A 109 5.00 -23.28 11.83
CA VAL A 109 4.80 -22.14 10.92
C VAL A 109 5.79 -21.01 11.23
N ALA A 110 6.02 -20.70 12.50
CA ALA A 110 7.02 -19.70 12.90
C ALA A 110 8.45 -20.11 12.48
N ALA A 111 8.72 -21.41 12.35
CA ALA A 111 10.01 -21.94 11.93
C ALA A 111 10.25 -21.94 10.41
N ILE A 112 9.24 -21.63 9.59
CA ILE A 112 9.40 -21.56 8.14
C ILE A 112 10.41 -20.46 7.80
N GLU A 113 11.46 -20.83 7.06
CA GLU A 113 12.41 -19.86 6.53
C GLU A 113 11.78 -19.10 5.36
N TRP A 114 11.91 -17.79 5.40
CA TRP A 114 11.43 -16.92 4.33
C TRP A 114 12.42 -15.82 4.03
N SER A 115 12.51 -15.50 2.75
CA SER A 115 13.19 -14.32 2.26
C SER A 115 12.54 -13.92 0.96
N ALA A 116 12.31 -12.62 0.76
CA ALA A 116 11.95 -12.11 -0.55
C ALA A 116 12.54 -10.71 -0.72
N PRO A 117 12.85 -10.33 -1.97
CA PRO A 117 13.35 -8.99 -2.27
C PRO A 117 12.27 -7.94 -1.97
N LEU A 118 12.62 -6.90 -1.22
CA LEU A 118 11.79 -5.70 -1.08
C LEU A 118 12.02 -4.74 -2.24
N GLY A 119 10.91 -4.41 -2.92
CA GLY A 119 10.86 -3.40 -3.97
C GLY A 119 11.85 -3.64 -5.11
N LEU A 120 12.02 -2.62 -5.96
CA LEU A 120 12.89 -2.70 -7.14
C LEU A 120 14.40 -2.83 -6.81
N ASN A 121 14.79 -2.62 -5.54
CA ASN A 121 16.18 -2.57 -5.09
C ASN A 121 16.65 -3.82 -4.31
N GLY A 122 15.77 -4.80 -4.05
CA GLY A 122 16.18 -6.17 -3.76
C GLY A 122 16.80 -6.45 -2.37
N ALA A 123 16.57 -5.63 -1.35
CA ALA A 123 16.96 -6.01 0.01
C ALA A 123 16.08 -7.17 0.49
N ALA A 124 16.68 -8.32 0.81
CA ALA A 124 15.94 -9.46 1.33
C ALA A 124 15.52 -9.19 2.78
N LEU A 125 14.24 -9.41 3.11
CA LEU A 125 13.80 -9.45 4.51
C LEU A 125 14.12 -10.81 5.10
N THR A 126 14.93 -10.83 6.16
CA THR A 126 15.39 -12.06 6.81
C THR A 126 15.24 -11.95 8.32
N PRO A 127 14.00 -11.97 8.86
CA PRO A 127 13.83 -11.86 10.30
C PRO A 127 14.47 -13.04 11.01
N THR A 128 15.08 -12.78 12.16
CA THR A 128 15.73 -13.82 12.96
C THR A 128 14.69 -14.84 13.45
N ALA A 129 15.01 -16.14 13.42
CA ALA A 129 14.06 -17.19 13.80
C ALA A 129 13.48 -16.99 15.21
N SER A 130 14.29 -16.52 16.17
CA SER A 130 13.86 -16.26 17.54
C SER A 130 12.90 -15.07 17.70
N SER A 131 12.81 -14.20 16.69
CA SER A 131 11.87 -13.06 16.68
C SER A 131 10.53 -13.40 16.04
N ARG A 132 10.40 -14.58 15.41
CA ARG A 132 9.21 -14.93 14.62
C ARG A 132 8.05 -15.36 15.53
N GLN A 133 6.87 -14.80 15.30
CA GLN A 133 5.65 -15.08 16.04
C GLN A 133 4.46 -15.17 15.09
N VAL A 134 3.57 -16.14 15.32
CA VAL A 134 2.32 -16.25 14.57
C VAL A 134 1.26 -15.33 15.19
N LEU A 135 0.71 -14.40 14.42
CA LEU A 135 -0.41 -13.54 14.88
C LEU A 135 -1.77 -14.13 14.52
N PHE A 136 -1.87 -14.82 13.39
CA PHE A 136 -3.08 -15.46 12.92
C PHE A 136 -2.77 -16.82 12.29
N ALA A 137 -3.61 -17.82 12.55
CA ALA A 137 -3.61 -19.10 11.85
C ALA A 137 -5.03 -19.67 11.81
N GLY A 138 -5.49 -20.05 10.63
CA GLY A 138 -6.83 -20.61 10.48
C GLY A 138 -7.08 -21.34 9.17
N ASP A 139 -8.05 -22.24 9.23
CA ASP A 139 -8.71 -22.80 8.05
C ASP A 139 -9.82 -21.84 7.61
N LEU A 140 -9.85 -21.52 6.32
CA LEU A 140 -10.66 -20.48 5.71
C LEU A 140 -11.63 -21.07 4.66
N PRO A 141 -12.71 -20.34 4.30
CA PRO A 141 -13.62 -20.75 3.24
C PRO A 141 -12.90 -21.13 1.93
N GLY A 142 -13.45 -22.08 1.19
CA GLY A 142 -12.83 -22.58 -0.05
C GLY A 142 -11.68 -23.58 0.17
N GLY A 143 -11.56 -24.15 1.37
CA GLY A 143 -10.57 -25.20 1.66
C GLY A 143 -9.14 -24.66 1.70
N ARG A 144 -8.97 -23.43 2.21
CA ARG A 144 -7.68 -22.74 2.34
C ARG A 144 -7.20 -22.80 3.79
N ARG A 145 -5.90 -22.82 4.02
CA ARG A 145 -5.28 -22.66 5.35
C ARG A 145 -4.25 -21.56 5.26
N TRP A 146 -4.42 -20.49 6.02
CA TRP A 146 -3.50 -19.36 6.02
C TRP A 146 -2.93 -19.09 7.40
N ALA A 147 -1.74 -18.49 7.43
CA ALA A 147 -1.12 -17.98 8.64
C ALA A 147 -0.40 -16.64 8.39
N LEU A 148 -0.49 -15.73 9.35
CA LEU A 148 0.30 -14.49 9.40
C LEU A 148 1.39 -14.67 10.44
N VAL A 149 2.63 -14.55 10.00
CA VAL A 149 3.79 -14.51 10.89
C VAL A 149 4.39 -13.10 10.85
N VAL A 150 4.88 -12.65 11.99
CA VAL A 150 5.65 -11.41 12.13
C VAL A 150 7.01 -11.72 12.72
N GLY A 151 7.98 -10.84 12.51
CA GLY A 151 9.29 -10.92 13.16
C GLY A 151 10.05 -9.61 13.07
N GLU A 152 11.32 -9.64 13.42
CA GLU A 152 12.19 -8.46 13.41
C GLU A 152 13.39 -8.67 12.49
N ASP A 153 13.61 -7.70 11.60
CA ASP A 153 14.75 -7.62 10.70
C ASP A 153 15.41 -6.23 10.85
N ALA A 154 16.65 -6.21 11.34
CA ALA A 154 17.42 -4.99 11.59
C ALA A 154 16.68 -3.91 12.43
N GLY A 155 15.98 -4.33 13.50
CA GLY A 155 15.23 -3.41 14.36
C GLY A 155 13.87 -2.98 13.81
N GLN A 156 13.44 -3.53 12.67
CA GLN A 156 12.17 -3.21 12.03
C GLN A 156 11.26 -4.42 12.01
N GLY A 157 9.98 -4.21 12.34
CA GLY A 157 8.95 -5.23 12.19
C GLY A 157 8.80 -5.64 10.72
N VAL A 158 8.63 -6.94 10.49
CA VAL A 158 8.28 -7.52 9.20
C VAL A 158 7.13 -8.49 9.37
N SER A 159 6.30 -8.60 8.35
CA SER A 159 5.19 -9.56 8.29
C SER A 159 5.24 -10.35 7.00
N ALA A 160 4.84 -11.61 7.04
CA ALA A 160 4.50 -12.34 5.83
C ALA A 160 3.37 -13.34 6.05
N TRP A 161 2.69 -13.60 4.94
CA TRP A 161 1.56 -14.48 4.86
C TRP A 161 1.96 -15.80 4.22
N PHE A 162 1.54 -16.88 4.86
CA PHE A 162 1.71 -18.23 4.37
C PHE A 162 0.35 -18.86 4.08
N GLY A 163 0.29 -19.76 3.11
CA GLY A 163 -0.91 -20.51 2.85
C GLY A 163 -0.71 -21.78 2.05
N GLY A 164 -1.72 -22.64 2.16
CA GLY A 164 -1.82 -23.91 1.49
C GLY A 164 -3.27 -24.41 1.53
N PRO A 165 -3.54 -25.65 1.08
CA PRO A 165 -4.86 -26.26 1.24
C PRO A 165 -5.19 -26.49 2.72
N ALA A 166 -6.48 -26.57 3.04
CA ALA A 166 -6.95 -26.93 4.37
C ALA A 166 -6.33 -28.26 4.82
N GLY A 167 -5.88 -28.32 6.07
CA GLY A 167 -5.18 -29.48 6.62
C GLY A 167 -3.69 -29.59 6.23
N ALA A 168 -3.14 -28.68 5.42
CA ALA A 168 -1.71 -28.66 5.12
C ALA A 168 -0.87 -28.60 6.40
N ALA A 169 0.22 -29.36 6.45
CA ALA A 169 1.20 -29.27 7.51
C ALA A 169 1.98 -27.94 7.39
N PRO A 170 2.61 -27.44 8.47
CA PRO A 170 3.38 -26.20 8.42
C PRO A 170 4.43 -26.16 7.30
N ALA A 171 5.15 -27.27 7.09
CA ALA A 171 6.19 -27.38 6.08
C ALA A 171 5.67 -27.33 4.62
N ASP A 172 4.36 -27.52 4.42
CA ASP A 172 3.72 -27.48 3.10
C ASP A 172 3.12 -26.11 2.77
N LEU A 173 3.19 -25.15 3.70
CA LEU A 173 2.70 -23.80 3.44
C LEU A 173 3.72 -23.01 2.61
N ALA A 174 3.23 -22.26 1.64
CA ALA A 174 4.03 -21.39 0.78
C ALA A 174 3.74 -19.92 1.08
N LEU A 175 4.70 -19.05 0.75
CA LEU A 175 4.54 -17.61 0.86
C LEU A 175 3.43 -17.15 -0.11
N LEU A 176 2.42 -16.44 0.40
CA LEU A 176 1.28 -15.97 -0.39
C LEU A 176 1.56 -14.62 -1.06
N ALA A 177 2.28 -13.73 -0.38
CA ALA A 177 2.61 -12.41 -0.88
C ALA A 177 4.02 -12.04 -0.40
N PRO A 178 4.76 -11.18 -1.13
CA PRO A 178 6.06 -10.70 -0.67
C PRO A 178 5.99 -10.19 0.78
N PRO A 179 6.98 -10.48 1.64
CA PRO A 179 6.98 -9.97 3.00
C PRO A 179 7.06 -8.44 2.99
N GLU A 180 6.42 -7.82 3.98
CA GLU A 180 6.31 -6.38 4.08
C GLU A 180 6.87 -5.87 5.41
N ARG A 181 7.18 -4.56 5.46
CA ARG A 181 7.48 -3.90 6.72
C ARG A 181 6.19 -3.75 7.51
N PHE A 182 6.29 -3.97 8.81
CA PHE A 182 5.17 -4.05 9.73
C PHE A 182 5.39 -3.13 10.92
N SER A 183 4.32 -2.46 11.34
CA SER A 183 4.25 -1.71 12.59
C SER A 183 3.34 -2.45 13.56
N ALA A 184 3.80 -2.69 14.79
CA ALA A 184 3.03 -3.43 15.79
C ALA A 184 1.72 -2.71 16.21
N ASP A 185 1.57 -1.44 15.84
CA ASP A 185 0.38 -0.64 16.08
C ASP A 185 -0.63 -0.62 14.91
N GLU A 186 -0.26 -1.16 13.75
CA GLU A 186 -1.06 -1.09 12.52
C GLU A 186 -1.69 -2.44 12.17
N PRO A 187 -2.95 -2.47 11.72
CA PRO A 187 -3.58 -3.70 11.26
C PRO A 187 -2.92 -4.22 9.98
N VAL A 188 -2.96 -5.54 9.80
CA VAL A 188 -2.41 -6.22 8.61
C VAL A 188 -3.55 -6.87 7.85
N ALA A 189 -3.53 -6.77 6.52
CA ALA A 189 -4.54 -7.39 5.67
C ALA A 189 -3.89 -8.15 4.50
N LEU A 190 -4.61 -9.16 3.99
CA LEU A 190 -4.29 -9.86 2.76
C LEU A 190 -5.58 -10.16 1.99
N LEU A 191 -5.55 -9.92 0.69
CA LEU A 191 -6.67 -10.18 -0.22
C LEU A 191 -6.29 -11.21 -1.28
N ASP A 192 -7.02 -12.32 -1.32
CA ASP A 192 -6.95 -13.30 -2.39
C ASP A 192 -8.00 -13.00 -3.45
N GLY A 193 -7.55 -12.43 -4.57
CA GLY A 193 -8.40 -12.11 -5.73
C GLY A 193 -8.49 -13.22 -6.78
N THR A 194 -7.91 -14.39 -6.55
CA THR A 194 -7.78 -15.44 -7.58
C THR A 194 -9.05 -16.28 -7.78
N GLY A 195 -9.97 -16.25 -6.82
CA GLY A 195 -11.24 -16.98 -6.86
C GLY A 195 -12.42 -16.15 -7.39
N ALA A 196 -13.54 -16.82 -7.66
CA ALA A 196 -14.79 -16.15 -8.05
C ALA A 196 -15.36 -15.24 -6.93
N ALA A 197 -15.04 -15.56 -5.67
CA ALA A 197 -15.34 -14.76 -4.50
C ALA A 197 -14.01 -14.38 -3.82
N PRO A 198 -13.53 -13.14 -4.00
CA PRO A 198 -12.31 -12.67 -3.36
C PRO A 198 -12.37 -12.81 -1.84
N LEU A 199 -11.32 -13.34 -1.23
CA LEU A 199 -11.27 -13.57 0.22
C LEU A 199 -10.33 -12.56 0.87
N LEU A 200 -10.86 -11.77 1.80
CA LEU A 200 -10.11 -10.80 2.60
C LEU A 200 -9.91 -11.34 4.02
N VAL A 201 -8.67 -11.27 4.51
CA VAL A 201 -8.34 -11.47 5.92
C VAL A 201 -7.73 -10.19 6.48
N VAL A 202 -8.25 -9.71 7.62
CA VAL A 202 -7.72 -8.56 8.36
C VAL A 202 -7.42 -8.98 9.79
N VAL A 203 -6.21 -8.66 10.25
CA VAL A 203 -5.74 -8.89 11.62
C VAL A 203 -5.45 -7.54 12.27
N ALA A 204 -6.23 -7.22 13.30
CA ALA A 204 -6.25 -6.00 14.07
C ALA A 204 -6.26 -6.32 15.58
N ARG A 205 -6.49 -5.29 16.42
CA ARG A 205 -6.56 -5.50 17.87
C ARG A 205 -7.96 -5.95 18.29
N PRO A 206 -8.08 -6.70 19.39
CA PRO A 206 -9.37 -7.02 19.99
C PRO A 206 -10.18 -5.75 20.28
N GLY A 207 -11.45 -5.76 19.89
CA GLY A 207 -12.37 -4.63 20.05
C GLY A 207 -12.37 -3.62 18.90
N ASP A 208 -11.42 -3.70 17.97
CA ASP A 208 -11.50 -2.95 16.72
C ASP A 208 -12.67 -3.47 15.88
N GLY A 209 -13.19 -2.61 14.99
CA GLY A 209 -14.09 -2.99 13.88
C GLY A 209 -13.38 -2.79 12.55
N ALA A 210 -13.81 -3.49 11.51
CA ALA A 210 -13.26 -3.31 10.16
C ALA A 210 -14.36 -3.22 9.11
N ARG A 211 -14.14 -2.39 8.09
CA ARG A 211 -15.03 -2.23 6.93
C ARG A 211 -14.24 -2.18 5.63
N TRP A 212 -14.85 -2.67 4.56
CA TRP A 212 -14.26 -2.78 3.23
C TRP A 212 -14.96 -1.86 2.23
N SER A 213 -14.20 -1.33 1.29
CA SER A 213 -14.70 -0.64 0.12
C SER A 213 -13.92 -1.09 -1.11
N SER A 214 -14.63 -1.58 -2.13
CA SER A 214 -14.05 -1.99 -3.43
C SER A 214 -13.62 -0.81 -4.32
N GLY A 215 -14.00 0.42 -3.95
CA GLY A 215 -13.76 1.62 -4.73
C GLY A 215 -14.80 2.70 -4.46
N SER A 216 -14.51 3.92 -4.89
CA SER A 216 -15.48 5.00 -4.93
C SER A 216 -16.50 4.79 -6.06
N ILE A 217 -17.72 5.25 -5.82
CA ILE A 217 -18.84 5.25 -6.74
C ILE A 217 -19.43 6.66 -6.85
N ARG A 218 -20.16 6.93 -7.93
CA ARG A 218 -21.00 8.12 -8.04
C ARG A 218 -22.41 7.79 -7.56
N PHE A 219 -22.92 8.58 -6.63
CA PHE A 219 -24.30 8.48 -6.15
C PHE A 219 -25.27 9.27 -7.03
N ASP A 220 -26.57 9.05 -6.85
CA ASP A 220 -27.63 9.68 -7.64
C ASP A 220 -27.66 11.21 -7.52
N ASP A 221 -27.16 11.76 -6.41
CA ASP A 221 -27.00 13.21 -6.20
C ASP A 221 -25.76 13.80 -6.92
N GLY A 222 -25.02 12.96 -7.65
CA GLY A 222 -23.81 13.31 -8.38
C GLY A 222 -22.54 13.35 -7.53
N SER A 223 -22.64 13.18 -6.21
CA SER A 223 -21.48 13.09 -5.31
C SER A 223 -20.67 11.82 -5.58
N ILE A 224 -19.37 11.87 -5.23
CA ILE A 224 -18.46 10.74 -5.36
C ILE A 224 -17.97 10.39 -3.97
N ASP A 225 -18.33 9.20 -3.50
CA ASP A 225 -17.94 8.68 -2.20
C ASP A 225 -17.80 7.14 -2.27
N ARG A 226 -17.62 6.47 -1.14
CA ARG A 226 -17.42 5.03 -1.05
C ARG A 226 -18.63 4.35 -0.42
N LEU A 227 -19.00 3.21 -1.01
CA LEU A 227 -19.83 2.24 -0.31
C LEU A 227 -18.93 1.42 0.62
N TRP A 228 -19.35 1.33 1.88
CA TRP A 228 -18.64 0.59 2.92
C TRP A 228 -19.46 -0.62 3.36
N THR A 229 -18.80 -1.77 3.46
CA THR A 229 -19.39 -3.01 3.97
C THR A 229 -18.65 -3.41 5.24
N ASP A 230 -19.38 -3.58 6.34
CA ASP A 230 -18.80 -4.06 7.60
C ASP A 230 -18.31 -5.50 7.44
N LEU A 231 -17.08 -5.77 7.89
CA LEU A 231 -16.48 -7.09 7.81
C LEU A 231 -16.90 -7.91 9.03
N PRO A 232 -17.47 -9.12 8.84
CA PRO A 232 -17.74 -10.01 9.97
C PRO A 232 -16.42 -10.46 10.62
N GLY A 233 -16.40 -10.44 11.94
CA GLY A 233 -15.22 -10.83 12.70
C GLY A 233 -15.38 -10.58 14.19
N GLY A 234 -14.36 -11.00 14.94
CA GLY A 234 -14.27 -10.85 16.38
C GLY A 234 -12.83 -11.02 16.83
N ASP A 235 -12.52 -10.52 18.02
CA ASP A 235 -11.17 -10.61 18.61
C ASP A 235 -10.05 -10.05 17.69
N GLY A 236 -10.40 -9.00 16.93
CA GLY A 236 -9.49 -8.37 15.97
C GLY A 236 -9.21 -9.18 14.71
N VAL A 237 -9.93 -10.28 14.44
CA VAL A 237 -9.78 -11.03 13.19
C VAL A 237 -11.07 -10.97 12.38
N PHE A 238 -10.93 -10.54 11.13
CA PHE A 238 -12.03 -10.43 10.17
C PHE A 238 -11.70 -11.28 8.95
N VAL A 239 -12.63 -12.15 8.57
CA VAL A 239 -12.50 -13.03 7.41
C VAL A 239 -13.80 -12.93 6.63
N ALA A 240 -13.73 -12.47 5.39
CA ALA A 240 -14.91 -12.27 4.58
C ALA A 240 -14.64 -12.50 3.10
N GLU A 241 -15.62 -13.07 2.40
CA GLU A 241 -15.73 -12.90 0.96
C GLU A 241 -16.20 -11.47 0.70
N VAL A 242 -15.51 -10.77 -0.20
CA VAL A 242 -15.77 -9.36 -0.50
C VAL A 242 -15.98 -9.13 -1.99
N ASP A 243 -16.66 -8.04 -2.34
CA ASP A 243 -16.75 -7.62 -3.73
C ASP A 243 -15.35 -7.34 -4.30
N PRO A 244 -15.08 -7.75 -5.55
CA PRO A 244 -13.81 -7.45 -6.19
C PRO A 244 -13.61 -5.94 -6.27
N PRO A 245 -12.36 -5.46 -6.14
CA PRO A 245 -12.07 -4.05 -6.31
C PRO A 245 -12.45 -3.59 -7.73
N ALA A 246 -12.82 -2.33 -7.90
CA ALA A 246 -13.10 -1.77 -9.22
C ALA A 246 -11.90 -1.91 -10.18
N TYR A 247 -10.69 -1.79 -9.63
CA TYR A 247 -9.40 -2.12 -10.24
C TYR A 247 -8.37 -2.34 -9.11
N ASP A 248 -7.23 -2.96 -9.40
CA ASP A 248 -6.19 -3.20 -8.39
C ASP A 248 -5.75 -1.90 -7.70
N GLY A 249 -5.93 -1.81 -6.38
CA GLY A 249 -5.59 -0.61 -5.60
C GLY A 249 -6.73 0.40 -5.42
N ALA A 250 -7.91 0.18 -6.02
CA ALA A 250 -9.12 0.95 -5.70
C ALA A 250 -9.65 0.65 -4.28
N ASP A 251 -9.28 -0.51 -3.76
CA ASP A 251 -9.71 -1.00 -2.47
C ASP A 251 -9.18 -0.22 -1.27
N ILE A 252 -10.01 -0.17 -0.23
CA ILE A 252 -9.63 0.31 1.10
C ILE A 252 -10.25 -0.59 2.16
N VAL A 253 -9.43 -0.96 3.16
CA VAL A 253 -9.91 -1.44 4.45
C VAL A 253 -9.78 -0.31 5.45
N GLU A 254 -10.87 0.03 6.12
CA GLU A 254 -10.83 0.87 7.30
C GLU A 254 -10.95 0.02 8.55
N VAL A 255 -10.00 0.20 9.48
CA VAL A 255 -10.02 -0.42 10.79
C VAL A 255 -10.25 0.68 11.82
N ALA A 256 -11.40 0.63 12.48
CA ALA A 256 -11.81 1.60 13.47
C ALA A 256 -11.54 1.05 14.87
N ALA A 257 -10.74 1.80 15.63
CA ALA A 257 -10.52 1.63 17.06
C ALA A 257 -11.23 2.77 17.82
N THR A 258 -11.34 2.66 19.15
CA THR A 258 -11.95 3.73 19.96
C THR A 258 -11.13 5.02 19.82
N GLY A 259 -11.67 6.00 19.08
CA GLY A 259 -11.05 7.31 18.86
C GLY A 259 -9.94 7.34 17.80
N ARG A 260 -9.70 6.25 17.06
CA ARG A 260 -8.68 6.18 15.99
C ARG A 260 -9.18 5.36 14.80
N SER A 261 -8.77 5.70 13.59
CA SER A 261 -9.05 4.92 12.38
C SER A 261 -7.78 4.75 11.57
N ALA A 262 -7.48 3.52 11.15
CA ALA A 262 -6.43 3.21 10.18
C ALA A 262 -7.07 2.92 8.82
N LEU A 263 -6.50 3.49 7.75
CA LEU A 263 -6.91 3.21 6.37
C LEU A 263 -5.80 2.41 5.68
N LEU A 264 -6.04 1.14 5.43
CA LEU A 264 -5.17 0.30 4.62
C LEU A 264 -5.57 0.48 3.16
N ARG A 265 -4.63 0.98 2.35
CA ARG A 265 -4.80 1.20 0.90
C ARG A 265 -3.90 0.23 0.15
N GLY A 266 -4.41 -0.29 -0.97
CA GLY A 266 -3.63 -1.20 -1.81
C GLY A 266 -3.26 -2.48 -1.07
N VAL A 267 -4.27 -3.16 -0.52
CA VAL A 267 -4.09 -4.36 0.30
C VAL A 267 -3.26 -5.40 -0.47
N PRO A 268 -2.23 -6.01 0.15
CA PRO A 268 -1.39 -7.01 -0.49
C PRO A 268 -2.20 -8.18 -1.06
N ARG A 269 -1.72 -8.75 -2.17
CA ARG A 269 -2.43 -9.79 -2.95
C ARG A 269 -1.66 -11.10 -2.98
N THR A 270 -2.41 -12.21 -2.97
CA THR A 270 -1.87 -13.58 -3.05
C THR A 270 -1.25 -13.94 -4.41
N ASP A 271 -1.59 -13.22 -5.47
CA ASP A 271 -1.01 -13.39 -6.80
C ASP A 271 0.27 -12.55 -6.99
N GLY A 272 0.69 -11.83 -5.95
CA GLY A 272 1.84 -10.92 -5.99
C GLY A 272 1.65 -9.72 -6.90
N SER A 273 0.42 -9.46 -7.39
CA SER A 273 0.14 -8.26 -8.17
C SER A 273 0.46 -7.03 -7.30
N PRO A 274 1.32 -6.11 -7.79
CA PRO A 274 1.51 -4.87 -7.08
C PRO A 274 0.18 -4.13 -7.05
N SER A 275 -0.17 -3.53 -5.91
CA SER A 275 -1.25 -2.57 -5.84
C SER A 275 -0.95 -1.48 -6.86
N ARG A 276 -1.71 -1.45 -7.97
CA ARG A 276 -1.45 -0.51 -9.06
C ARG A 276 -1.65 0.91 -8.49
N PRO A 277 -0.83 1.89 -8.93
CA PRO A 277 -1.12 3.27 -8.59
C PRO A 277 -2.53 3.62 -9.06
N ALA A 278 -3.25 4.39 -8.25
CA ALA A 278 -4.58 4.88 -8.59
C ALA A 278 -4.54 5.56 -9.97
N LEU A 279 -5.52 5.21 -10.79
CA LEU A 279 -5.69 5.79 -12.12
C LEU A 279 -5.97 7.31 -12.02
N PRO A 280 -5.64 8.06 -13.09
CA PRO A 280 -5.06 7.59 -14.35
C PRO A 280 -3.54 7.43 -14.27
N VAL A 281 -3.01 6.25 -14.62
CA VAL A 281 -1.59 6.14 -14.98
C VAL A 281 -1.46 6.90 -16.30
N ALA A 282 -0.88 8.10 -16.24
CA ALA A 282 -0.75 8.96 -17.42
C ALA A 282 0.07 8.31 -18.56
N TRP A 283 0.84 7.26 -18.26
CA TRP A 283 1.69 6.56 -19.22
C TRP A 283 1.79 5.08 -18.87
N VAL A 284 1.42 4.21 -19.82
CA VAL A 284 1.73 2.79 -19.76
C VAL A 284 2.91 2.55 -20.71
N GLN A 285 4.05 2.19 -20.14
CA GLN A 285 5.19 1.74 -20.94
C GLN A 285 4.95 0.30 -21.35
N VAL A 286 4.55 0.10 -22.60
CA VAL A 286 4.49 -1.23 -23.22
C VAL A 286 5.50 -1.23 -24.35
N SER A 287 6.59 -1.99 -24.23
CA SER A 287 7.48 -2.25 -25.36
C SER A 287 6.71 -3.07 -26.40
N ALA A 288 5.90 -2.38 -27.22
CA ALA A 288 5.02 -3.02 -28.18
C ALA A 288 5.81 -3.57 -29.37
N THR A 289 6.87 -2.88 -29.79
CA THR A 289 7.74 -3.25 -30.90
C THR A 289 8.92 -2.29 -31.05
N THR A 290 10.05 -2.78 -31.57
CA THR A 290 11.16 -1.96 -32.07
C THR A 290 11.11 -1.78 -33.59
N ASP A 291 10.17 -2.43 -34.29
CA ASP A 291 9.96 -2.28 -35.73
C ASP A 291 9.31 -0.92 -36.05
N PRO A 292 9.99 -0.02 -36.79
CA PRO A 292 9.45 1.27 -37.17
C PRO A 292 8.12 1.19 -37.90
N ALA A 293 7.90 0.19 -38.76
CA ALA A 293 6.68 0.07 -39.56
C ALA A 293 5.46 -0.37 -38.72
N LEU A 294 5.68 -1.24 -37.72
CA LEU A 294 4.62 -1.60 -36.76
C LEU A 294 4.31 -0.42 -35.83
N ARG A 295 5.35 0.30 -35.37
CA ARG A 295 5.18 1.53 -34.58
C ARG A 295 4.35 2.57 -35.32
N ASP A 296 4.68 2.86 -36.58
CA ASP A 296 4.03 3.94 -37.32
C ASP A 296 2.55 3.61 -37.55
N ARG A 297 2.23 2.32 -37.82
CA ARG A 297 0.83 1.84 -37.90
C ARG A 297 0.11 1.91 -36.55
N LEU A 298 0.75 1.50 -35.46
CA LEU A 298 0.16 1.60 -34.12
C LEU A 298 -0.12 3.05 -33.73
N THR A 299 0.83 3.95 -34.03
CA THR A 299 0.70 5.39 -33.80
C THR A 299 -0.45 5.98 -34.62
N ALA A 300 -0.56 5.61 -35.89
CA ALA A 300 -1.65 6.05 -36.77
C ALA A 300 -3.02 5.55 -36.32
N CYS A 301 -3.09 4.39 -35.66
CA CYS A 301 -4.31 3.85 -35.09
C CYS A 301 -4.72 4.53 -33.78
N LEU A 302 -3.76 4.78 -32.88
CA LEU A 302 -4.05 5.29 -31.52
C LEU A 302 -4.28 6.80 -31.44
N LEU A 303 -3.57 7.61 -32.24
CA LEU A 303 -3.69 9.07 -32.18
C LEU A 303 -5.11 9.60 -32.46
N PRO A 304 -5.85 9.10 -33.49
CA PRO A 304 -7.23 9.53 -33.75
C PRO A 304 -8.20 9.22 -32.59
N GLU A 305 -7.91 8.19 -31.81
CA GLU A 305 -8.70 7.76 -30.63
C GLU A 305 -8.35 8.59 -29.38
N GLY A 306 -7.48 9.59 -29.52
CA GLY A 306 -7.12 10.55 -28.46
C GLY A 306 -6.00 10.07 -27.52
N PHE A 307 -5.37 8.94 -27.80
CA PHE A 307 -4.21 8.47 -27.03
C PHE A 307 -3.03 9.41 -27.27
N THR A 308 -2.22 9.61 -26.24
CA THR A 308 -0.88 10.19 -26.43
C THR A 308 0.07 9.07 -26.83
N VAL A 309 0.91 9.29 -27.84
CA VAL A 309 1.91 8.31 -28.27
C VAL A 309 3.27 8.99 -28.30
N SER A 310 4.28 8.34 -27.71
CA SER A 310 5.66 8.82 -27.69
C SER A 310 6.63 7.67 -27.91
N THR A 311 7.81 7.96 -28.45
CA THR A 311 8.90 6.99 -28.55
C THR A 311 9.97 7.29 -27.53
N VAL A 312 10.43 6.29 -26.77
CA VAL A 312 11.54 6.45 -25.83
C VAL A 312 12.88 6.09 -26.45
N ALA A 313 13.96 6.48 -25.77
CA ALA A 313 15.32 6.09 -26.13
C ALA A 313 15.42 4.55 -26.15
N GLY A 314 15.63 3.98 -27.35
CA GLY A 314 15.55 2.53 -27.60
C GLY A 314 14.60 2.16 -28.73
N GLY A 315 13.73 3.09 -29.17
CA GLY A 315 12.79 2.88 -30.27
C GLY A 315 11.43 2.32 -29.84
N ASP A 316 11.29 1.96 -28.56
CA ASP A 316 10.04 1.51 -27.97
C ASP A 316 8.98 2.61 -27.99
N VAL A 317 7.74 2.19 -28.22
CA VAL A 317 6.55 3.05 -28.18
C VAL A 317 5.99 3.05 -26.76
N GLN A 318 5.59 4.22 -26.28
CA GLN A 318 4.77 4.38 -25.08
C GLN A 318 3.49 5.09 -25.46
N TYR A 319 2.40 4.72 -24.79
CA TYR A 319 1.14 5.43 -24.94
C TYR A 319 0.55 5.80 -23.58
N GLY A 320 -0.15 6.92 -23.55
CA GLY A 320 -1.00 7.34 -22.44
C GLY A 320 -2.46 7.25 -22.86
N TYR A 321 -3.30 6.84 -21.91
CA TYR A 321 -4.74 6.93 -22.12
C TYR A 321 -5.16 8.40 -22.31
N PRO A 322 -6.24 8.65 -23.08
CA PRO A 322 -6.77 9.99 -23.23
C PRO A 322 -7.06 10.65 -21.87
N ASP A 323 -6.84 11.97 -21.79
CA ASP A 323 -7.12 12.74 -20.58
C ASP A 323 -8.62 12.71 -20.24
N GLN A 324 -8.93 12.57 -18.95
CA GLN A 324 -10.30 12.46 -18.45
C GLN A 324 -10.69 13.75 -17.72
N PRO A 325 -11.42 14.68 -18.36
CA PRO A 325 -11.83 15.89 -17.68
C PRO A 325 -12.85 15.56 -16.56
N GLY A 326 -12.69 16.27 -15.44
CA GLY A 326 -13.61 16.22 -14.30
C GLY A 326 -13.28 15.15 -13.26
N ARG A 327 -13.98 15.20 -12.13
CA ARG A 327 -13.85 14.18 -11.07
C ARG A 327 -14.60 12.91 -11.48
N ARG A 328 -13.91 11.78 -11.41
CA ARG A 328 -14.47 10.43 -11.67
C ARG A 328 -14.34 9.56 -10.43
N SER A 329 -15.29 8.65 -10.28
CA SER A 329 -15.25 7.57 -9.30
C SER A 329 -14.37 6.43 -9.82
N ASP A 330 -13.95 5.54 -8.92
CA ASP A 330 -13.09 4.40 -9.28
C ASP A 330 -13.80 3.45 -10.26
N VAL A 331 -15.12 3.26 -10.10
CA VAL A 331 -15.93 2.46 -11.04
C VAL A 331 -16.03 3.10 -12.42
N GLU A 332 -16.22 4.43 -12.51
CA GLU A 332 -16.21 5.13 -13.80
C GLU A 332 -14.84 5.03 -14.48
N LEU A 333 -13.75 5.17 -13.71
CA LEU A 333 -12.38 5.04 -14.23
C LEU A 333 -12.11 3.62 -14.76
N ALA A 334 -12.55 2.59 -14.03
CA ALA A 334 -12.43 1.20 -14.48
C ALA A 334 -13.15 0.96 -15.80
N GLN A 335 -14.38 1.47 -15.95
CA GLN A 335 -15.16 1.34 -17.18
C GLN A 335 -14.51 2.06 -18.36
N ILE A 336 -14.02 3.28 -18.13
CA ILE A 336 -13.31 4.08 -19.14
C ILE A 336 -12.04 3.33 -19.59
N GLN A 337 -11.27 2.80 -18.64
CA GLN A 337 -10.06 2.05 -18.96
C GLN A 337 -10.38 0.79 -19.77
N ALA A 338 -11.41 0.03 -19.40
CA ALA A 338 -11.82 -1.15 -20.18
C ALA A 338 -12.17 -0.77 -21.64
N GLY A 339 -12.78 0.40 -21.85
CA GLY A 339 -13.01 0.96 -23.18
C GLY A 339 -11.70 1.23 -23.94
N TYR A 340 -10.72 1.84 -23.28
CA TYR A 340 -9.40 2.09 -23.88
C TYR A 340 -8.60 0.82 -24.17
N ASP A 341 -8.67 -0.17 -23.29
CA ASP A 341 -8.01 -1.47 -23.50
C ASP A 341 -8.60 -2.22 -24.69
N ALA A 342 -9.92 -2.09 -24.92
CA ALA A 342 -10.57 -2.64 -26.11
C ALA A 342 -10.07 -1.96 -27.40
N VAL A 343 -9.94 -0.62 -27.40
CA VAL A 343 -9.40 0.14 -28.55
C VAL A 343 -7.95 -0.27 -28.83
N LEU A 344 -7.12 -0.32 -27.79
CA LEU A 344 -5.72 -0.74 -27.92
C LEU A 344 -5.61 -2.16 -28.49
N THR A 345 -6.41 -3.10 -27.97
CA THR A 345 -6.42 -4.49 -28.44
C THR A 345 -6.77 -4.58 -29.93
N GLU A 346 -7.77 -3.82 -30.37
CA GLU A 346 -8.17 -3.75 -31.78
C GLU A 346 -7.08 -3.14 -32.65
N CYS A 347 -6.42 -2.06 -32.20
CA CYS A 347 -5.28 -1.47 -32.90
C CYS A 347 -4.12 -2.46 -33.05
N LEU A 348 -3.74 -3.16 -31.97
CA LEU A 348 -2.70 -4.19 -32.00
C LEU A 348 -3.06 -5.32 -32.96
N ARG A 349 -4.34 -5.72 -33.01
CA ARG A 349 -4.84 -6.74 -33.94
C ARG A 349 -4.71 -6.28 -35.40
N ARG A 350 -5.10 -5.06 -35.75
CA ARG A 350 -4.95 -4.52 -37.13
C ARG A 350 -3.48 -4.43 -37.55
N VAL A 351 -2.65 -3.88 -36.67
CA VAL A 351 -1.21 -3.72 -36.89
C VAL A 351 -0.52 -5.06 -37.14
N SER A 352 -0.88 -6.10 -36.38
CA SER A 352 -0.33 -7.46 -36.55
C SER A 352 -0.87 -8.21 -37.78
N THR A 353 -2.05 -7.87 -38.28
CA THR A 353 -2.66 -8.50 -39.46
C THR A 353 -2.34 -7.78 -40.77
N GLY A 354 -1.91 -6.52 -40.72
CA GLY A 354 -1.57 -5.73 -41.91
C GLY A 354 -2.73 -4.95 -42.52
N ASP A 355 -3.87 -4.91 -41.84
CA ASP A 355 -5.04 -4.08 -42.16
C ASP A 355 -4.81 -2.61 -41.77
#